data_AF-A0AAQ0V6N0-F1
#
_entry.id   AF-A0AAQ0V6N0-F1
#
_cell.length_a   1.000
_cell.length_b   1.000
_cell.length_c   1.000
_cell.angle_alpha   90.00
_cell.angle_beta   90.00
_cell.angle_gamma   90.00
#
_symmetry.space_group_name_H-M   'P 1'
#
loop_
_entity.id
_entity.type
_entity.pdbx_description
1 polymer ?
#
loop_
_entity_poly.entity_id
_entity_poly.type
_entity_poly.pdbx_seq_one_letter_code
_entity_poly.pdbx_strand_id
1 'polypeptide(L)'
;MTKDELIARLKMLGAQLNREVSLAGSKEDLALRVAELEEELDDDDITVDEDGGSDIAEAPLAETEQASGSQGFETGGLVAVKTLATLHIEALDAVKDVPVGIVKPGVVIRVTAEEARELSASKLVALTFS
;
A
#
# COMPACT_ATOMS: atom_id res chain seq x y z
N MET A 1 23.23 -10.56 26.30
CA MET A 1 23.50 -9.12 26.12
C MET A 1 23.43 -8.38 27.45
N THR A 2 24.42 -7.54 27.69
CA THR A 2 24.49 -6.52 28.73
C THR A 2 23.81 -5.24 28.25
N LYS A 3 23.58 -4.29 29.16
CA LYS A 3 22.91 -3.02 28.83
C LYS A 3 23.71 -2.22 27.80
N ASP A 4 25.04 -2.20 27.92
CA ASP A 4 25.95 -1.54 26.99
C ASP A 4 25.94 -2.17 25.60
N GLU A 5 25.86 -3.51 25.51
CA GLU A 5 25.73 -4.21 24.22
C GLU A 5 24.41 -3.85 23.51
N LEU A 6 23.31 -3.73 24.26
CA LEU A 6 22.01 -3.31 23.72
C LEU A 6 22.06 -1.87 23.20
N ILE A 7 22.70 -0.97 23.95
CA ILE A 7 22.89 0.43 23.53
C ILE A 7 23.74 0.53 22.26
N ALA A 8 24.80 -0.28 22.16
CA ALA A 8 25.63 -0.33 20.95
C ALA A 8 24.82 -0.84 19.75
N ARG A 9 23.99 -1.87 19.95
CA ARG A 9 23.13 -2.43 18.89
C ARG A 9 22.07 -1.43 18.43
N LEU A 10 21.39 -0.74 19.35
CA LEU A 10 20.44 0.33 19.01
C LEU A 10 21.07 1.48 18.22
N LYS A 11 22.32 1.84 18.50
CA LYS A 11 23.03 2.86 17.71
C LYS A 11 23.30 2.40 16.28
N MET A 12 23.67 1.13 16.09
CA MET A 12 23.88 0.56 14.76
C MET A 12 22.55 0.49 13.99
N LEU A 13 21.50 -0.03 14.61
CA LEU A 13 20.17 -0.12 14.00
C LEU A 13 19.61 1.27 13.66
N GLY A 14 19.75 2.25 14.55
CA GLY A 14 19.36 3.63 14.27
C GLY A 14 20.14 4.27 13.12
N ALA A 15 21.43 3.95 12.97
CA ALA A 15 22.21 4.41 11.83
C ALA A 15 21.76 3.75 10.51
N GLN A 16 21.45 2.45 10.54
CA GLN A 16 20.92 1.72 9.37
C GLN A 16 19.55 2.27 8.93
N LEU A 17 18.67 2.56 9.89
CA LEU A 17 17.34 3.14 9.66
C LEU A 17 17.36 4.66 9.47
N ASN A 18 18.55 5.28 9.50
CA ASN A 18 18.76 6.73 9.41
C ASN A 18 17.83 7.53 10.36
N ARG A 19 17.67 7.06 11.60
CA ARG A 19 16.75 7.57 12.62
C ARG A 19 17.41 7.64 14.00
N GLU A 20 17.04 8.65 14.79
CA GLU A 20 17.44 8.71 16.19
C GLU A 20 16.67 7.70 17.06
N VAL A 21 17.43 6.83 17.74
CA VAL A 21 16.89 5.78 18.61
C VAL A 21 17.16 6.12 20.08
N SER A 22 16.11 6.05 20.90
CA SER A 22 16.24 6.31 22.34
C SER A 22 17.00 5.19 23.04
N LEU A 23 18.09 5.56 23.71
CA LEU A 23 18.98 4.67 24.49
C LEU A 23 18.66 4.70 25.99
N ALA A 24 17.61 5.43 26.38
CA ALA A 24 17.15 5.56 27.75
C ALA A 24 16.13 4.45 28.08
N GLY A 25 16.33 3.75 29.19
CA GLY A 25 15.42 2.69 29.63
C GLY A 25 16.07 1.64 30.55
N SER A 26 15.26 0.67 30.99
CA SER A 26 15.76 -0.56 31.61
C SER A 26 16.44 -1.45 30.57
N LYS A 27 17.13 -2.50 31.02
CA LYS A 27 17.70 -3.51 30.14
C LYS A 27 16.62 -4.18 29.30
N GLU A 28 15.44 -4.46 29.86
CA GLU A 28 14.34 -5.06 29.12
C GLU A 28 13.79 -4.14 28.03
N ASP A 29 13.59 -2.84 28.32
CA ASP A 29 13.13 -1.87 27.32
C ASP A 29 14.07 -1.79 26.11
N LEU A 30 15.38 -1.78 26.37
CA LEU A 30 16.38 -1.74 25.32
C LEU A 30 16.42 -3.04 24.51
N ALA A 31 16.21 -4.20 25.17
CA ALA A 31 16.17 -5.50 24.49
C ALA A 31 14.94 -5.64 23.59
N LEU A 32 13.78 -5.19 24.06
CA LEU A 32 12.56 -5.17 23.26
C LEU A 32 12.75 -4.29 22.01
N ARG A 33 13.26 -3.07 22.21
CA ARG A 33 13.48 -2.12 21.11
C ARG A 33 14.49 -2.62 20.08
N VAL A 34 15.55 -3.32 20.53
CA VAL A 34 16.48 -3.98 19.60
C VAL A 34 15.73 -5.00 18.76
N ALA A 35 14.95 -5.89 19.37
CA ALA A 35 14.22 -6.92 18.63
C ALA A 35 13.23 -6.31 17.62
N GLU A 36 12.49 -5.26 17.99
CA GLU A 36 11.58 -4.55 17.08
C GLU A 36 12.30 -3.96 15.86
N LEU A 37 13.44 -3.29 16.07
CA LEU A 37 14.20 -2.66 14.98
C LEU A 37 14.94 -3.69 14.12
N GLU A 38 15.31 -4.84 14.68
CA GLU A 38 15.89 -5.93 13.89
C GLU A 38 14.84 -6.62 13.02
N GLU A 39 13.62 -6.79 13.51
CA GLU A 39 12.50 -7.30 12.71
C GLU A 39 12.18 -6.35 11.55
N GLU A 40 12.15 -5.03 11.79
CA GLU A 40 11.94 -4.03 10.74
C GLU A 40 13.03 -4.10 9.66
N LEU A 41 14.31 -4.28 10.05
CA LEU A 41 15.42 -4.41 9.10
C LEU A 41 15.47 -5.75 8.36
N ASP A 42 15.02 -6.84 8.97
CA ASP A 42 14.97 -8.18 8.36
C ASP A 42 13.81 -8.27 7.34
N ASP A 43 12.68 -7.59 7.61
CA ASP A 43 11.56 -7.46 6.66
C ASP A 43 11.96 -6.62 5.43
N ASP A 44 12.86 -5.63 5.60
CA ASP A 44 13.47 -4.88 4.49
C ASP A 44 14.58 -5.66 3.75
N ASP A 45 15.13 -6.75 4.31
CA ASP A 45 16.14 -7.63 3.69
C ASP A 45 15.52 -8.72 2.79
N ILE A 46 14.21 -8.67 2.53
CA ILE A 46 13.59 -9.41 1.42
C ILE A 46 13.90 -8.67 0.11
N THR A 47 15.19 -8.51 -0.19
CA THR A 47 15.65 -8.26 -1.56
C THR A 47 15.33 -9.51 -2.36
N VAL A 48 14.32 -9.40 -3.22
CA VAL A 48 14.14 -10.28 -4.38
C VAL A 48 15.34 -10.06 -5.30
N ASP A 49 16.44 -10.76 -5.00
CA ASP A 49 17.56 -10.97 -5.91
C ASP A 49 17.23 -12.23 -6.72
N GLU A 50 16.50 -12.04 -7.83
CA GLU A 50 16.42 -13.06 -8.88
C GLU A 50 17.66 -12.91 -9.78
N ASP A 51 18.76 -13.56 -9.37
CA ASP A 51 19.83 -13.99 -10.26
C ASP A 51 19.44 -15.32 -10.94
N GLY A 52 19.58 -15.39 -12.26
CA GLY A 52 19.72 -16.66 -12.98
C GLY A 52 18.98 -16.79 -14.32
N GLY A 53 19.64 -16.47 -15.43
CA GLY A 53 19.16 -16.92 -16.75
C GLY A 53 19.84 -16.34 -17.98
N SER A 54 21.04 -16.84 -18.28
CA SER A 54 21.83 -16.60 -19.49
C SER A 54 21.06 -16.66 -20.82
N ASP A 55 21.43 -15.75 -21.75
CA ASP A 55 21.45 -15.86 -23.23
C ASP A 55 21.36 -17.31 -23.75
N ILE A 56 20.56 -17.61 -24.81
CA ILE A 56 20.99 -17.73 -26.23
C ILE A 56 19.77 -17.80 -27.20
N ALA A 57 19.69 -16.80 -28.08
CA ALA A 57 19.28 -16.76 -29.51
C ALA A 57 17.87 -17.14 -30.06
N GLU A 58 17.47 -16.24 -30.97
CA GLU A 58 16.78 -16.42 -32.26
C GLU A 58 15.24 -16.29 -32.30
N ALA A 59 14.77 -15.04 -32.29
CA ALA A 59 14.04 -14.32 -33.37
C ALA A 59 12.93 -15.02 -34.20
N PRO A 60 12.13 -14.27 -34.98
CA PRO A 60 11.36 -13.06 -34.64
C PRO A 60 9.94 -13.15 -35.22
N LEU A 61 8.84 -12.99 -34.47
CA LEU A 61 7.55 -12.73 -35.11
C LEU A 61 6.64 -11.80 -34.31
N ALA A 62 6.23 -10.76 -35.02
CA ALA A 62 5.08 -9.89 -34.82
C ALA A 62 5.22 -8.79 -33.75
N GLU A 63 5.67 -7.63 -34.23
CA GLU A 63 5.03 -6.36 -33.87
C GLU A 63 3.50 -6.53 -33.94
N THR A 64 2.85 -6.55 -32.77
CA THR A 64 1.58 -5.86 -32.59
C THR A 64 1.58 -5.27 -31.20
N GLU A 65 1.58 -3.95 -31.18
CA GLU A 65 1.26 -3.09 -30.05
C GLU A 65 0.02 -3.63 -29.32
N GLN A 66 0.20 -4.21 -28.13
CA GLN A 66 -0.88 -4.27 -27.15
C GLN A 66 -0.74 -3.07 -26.23
N ALA A 67 -1.26 -1.96 -26.76
CA ALA A 67 -1.79 -0.89 -25.95
C ALA A 67 -2.87 -1.42 -25.00
N SER A 68 -3.12 -0.63 -23.94
CA SER A 68 -4.25 -0.71 -23.00
C SER A 68 -3.98 -1.60 -21.78
N GLY A 69 -3.71 -1.05 -20.59
CA GLY A 69 -4.19 0.24 -20.11
C GLY A 69 -5.72 0.27 -20.06
N SER A 70 -6.35 -0.83 -19.68
CA SER A 70 -7.73 -0.86 -19.22
C SER A 70 -7.97 -2.19 -18.50
N GLN A 71 -7.81 -2.20 -17.18
CA GLN A 71 -8.70 -3.04 -16.40
C GLN A 71 -10.09 -2.48 -16.68
N GLY A 72 -10.77 -3.10 -17.65
CA GLY A 72 -12.14 -2.77 -17.97
C GLY A 72 -12.95 -3.01 -16.71
N PHE A 73 -13.33 -1.92 -16.05
CA PHE A 73 -14.48 -1.93 -15.16
C PHE A 73 -15.62 -2.47 -16.01
N GLU A 74 -15.98 -3.72 -15.75
CA GLU A 74 -17.06 -4.39 -16.43
C GLU A 74 -18.26 -3.45 -16.39
N THR A 75 -18.88 -3.22 -17.55
CA THR A 75 -20.00 -2.29 -17.75
C THR A 75 -21.28 -2.72 -17.01
N GLY A 76 -21.17 -3.33 -15.82
CA GLY A 76 -22.20 -3.34 -14.80
C GLY A 76 -22.38 -1.91 -14.30
N GLY A 77 -23.61 -1.40 -14.36
CA GLY A 77 -23.90 0.00 -14.09
C GLY A 77 -23.27 0.51 -12.80
N LEU A 78 -22.24 1.33 -12.92
CA LEU A 78 -21.60 1.97 -11.78
C LEU A 78 -22.60 2.92 -11.10
N VAL A 79 -22.66 2.87 -9.78
CA VAL A 79 -23.58 3.67 -8.97
C VAL A 79 -22.81 4.84 -8.38
N ALA A 80 -23.36 6.04 -8.53
CA ALA A 80 -22.82 7.23 -7.89
C ALA A 80 -23.14 7.23 -6.39
N VAL A 81 -22.10 7.37 -5.57
CA VAL A 81 -22.19 7.46 -4.11
C VAL A 81 -21.35 8.62 -3.60
N LYS A 82 -21.81 9.29 -2.55
CA LYS A 82 -21.08 10.36 -1.88
C LYS A 82 -20.35 9.81 -0.67
N THR A 83 -19.04 10.02 -0.61
CA THR A 83 -18.22 9.60 0.53
C THR A 83 -18.53 10.43 1.78
N LEU A 84 -18.56 9.79 2.94
CA LEU A 84 -18.76 10.42 4.25
C LEU A 84 -17.48 10.39 5.10
N ALA A 85 -16.53 9.55 4.74
CA ALA A 85 -15.21 9.43 5.35
C ALA A 85 -14.11 9.45 4.29
N THR A 86 -12.86 9.51 4.74
CA THR A 86 -11.71 9.26 3.86
C THR A 86 -11.63 7.76 3.58
N LEU A 87 -11.65 7.35 2.32
CA LEU A 87 -11.68 5.94 1.91
C LEU A 87 -10.52 5.63 0.97
N HIS A 88 -9.88 4.48 1.18
CA HIS A 88 -9.04 3.82 0.19
C HIS A 88 -9.91 2.86 -0.60
N ILE A 89 -10.13 3.15 -1.87
CA ILE A 89 -11.05 2.40 -2.73
C ILE A 89 -10.62 2.61 -4.18
N GLU A 90 -10.77 1.60 -5.01
CA GLU A 90 -10.56 1.69 -6.45
C GLU A 90 -11.88 2.06 -7.14
N ALA A 91 -12.15 3.36 -7.26
CA ALA A 91 -13.39 3.88 -7.82
C ALA A 91 -13.12 4.87 -8.95
N LEU A 92 -14.17 5.29 -9.68
CA LEU A 92 -14.05 6.41 -10.62
C LEU A 92 -14.61 7.70 -10.04
N ASP A 93 -13.93 8.83 -10.22
CA ASP A 93 -14.49 10.16 -9.90
C ASP A 93 -15.71 10.42 -10.79
N ALA A 94 -16.85 10.78 -10.20
CA ALA A 94 -18.11 10.96 -10.94
C ALA A 94 -18.12 12.17 -11.90
N VAL A 95 -17.19 13.11 -11.72
CA VAL A 95 -17.08 14.33 -12.53
C VAL A 95 -16.01 14.17 -13.61
N LYS A 96 -14.85 13.62 -13.23
CA LYS A 96 -13.67 13.56 -14.10
C LYS A 96 -13.53 12.22 -14.84
N ASP A 97 -14.27 11.20 -14.42
CA ASP A 97 -14.17 9.86 -15.01
C ASP A 97 -12.75 9.27 -14.91
N VAL A 98 -12.00 9.65 -13.87
CA VAL A 98 -10.64 9.16 -13.62
C VAL A 98 -10.64 8.18 -12.45
N PRO A 99 -9.81 7.12 -12.49
CA PRO A 99 -9.65 6.21 -11.35
C PRO A 99 -9.05 6.97 -10.17
N VAL A 100 -9.61 6.72 -8.99
CA VAL A 100 -9.18 7.27 -7.71
C VAL A 100 -8.92 6.12 -6.76
N GLY A 101 -7.78 6.15 -6.07
CA GLY A 101 -7.41 5.17 -5.02
C GLY A 101 -7.64 5.68 -3.59
N ILE A 102 -7.70 7.01 -3.41
CA ILE A 102 -7.99 7.66 -2.13
C ILE A 102 -8.95 8.82 -2.34
N VAL A 103 -10.00 8.87 -1.54
CA VAL A 103 -11.04 9.90 -1.65
C VAL A 103 -11.35 10.52 -0.31
N LYS A 104 -11.52 11.84 -0.30
CA LYS A 104 -11.89 12.63 0.89
C LYS A 104 -13.40 12.57 1.12
N PRO A 105 -13.89 12.85 2.35
CA PRO A 105 -15.32 12.97 2.60
C PRO A 105 -15.95 14.08 1.77
N GLY A 106 -17.15 13.82 1.26
CA GLY A 106 -17.95 14.74 0.45
C GLY A 106 -17.75 14.61 -1.05
N VAL A 107 -16.83 13.76 -1.50
CA VAL A 107 -16.54 13.49 -2.92
C VAL A 107 -17.56 12.48 -3.46
N VAL A 108 -18.02 12.68 -4.70
CA VAL A 108 -18.90 11.72 -5.38
C VAL A 108 -18.05 10.83 -6.26
N ILE A 109 -18.15 9.53 -6.02
CA ILE A 109 -17.47 8.47 -6.77
C ILE A 109 -18.48 7.52 -7.38
N ARG A 110 -18.06 6.82 -8.43
CA ARG A 110 -18.79 5.73 -9.07
C ARG A 110 -18.09 4.42 -8.74
N VAL A 111 -18.85 3.53 -8.13
CA VAL A 111 -18.42 2.18 -7.70
C VAL A 111 -19.41 1.15 -8.20
N THR A 112 -19.09 -0.13 -8.09
CA THR A 112 -20.06 -1.18 -8.41
C THR A 112 -21.25 -1.17 -7.43
N ALA A 113 -22.38 -1.74 -7.83
CA ALA A 113 -23.56 -1.80 -6.98
C ALA A 113 -23.34 -2.64 -5.70
N GLU A 114 -22.42 -3.60 -5.73
CA GLU A 114 -22.05 -4.42 -4.58
C GLU A 114 -21.24 -3.59 -3.57
N GLU A 115 -20.18 -2.93 -4.02
CA GLU A 115 -19.37 -2.03 -3.18
C GLU A 115 -20.22 -0.91 -2.58
N ALA A 116 -21.12 -0.30 -3.36
CA ALA A 116 -22.03 0.71 -2.87
C ALA A 116 -22.89 0.19 -1.69
N ARG A 117 -23.30 -1.09 -1.72
CA ARG A 117 -24.06 -1.72 -0.63
C ARG A 117 -23.20 -1.95 0.60
N GLU A 118 -21.98 -2.45 0.44
CA GLU A 118 -21.07 -2.69 1.56
C GLU A 118 -20.66 -1.39 2.27
N LEU A 119 -20.30 -0.38 1.48
CA LEU A 119 -19.91 0.93 1.99
C LEU A 119 -21.09 1.66 2.65
N SER A 120 -22.31 1.53 2.09
CA SER A 120 -23.50 2.13 2.69
C SER A 120 -23.93 1.41 3.97
N ALA A 121 -23.82 0.07 4.03
CA ALA A 121 -24.04 -0.70 5.25
C ALA A 121 -23.08 -0.29 6.38
N SER A 122 -21.84 0.03 6.00
CA SER A 122 -20.80 0.54 6.90
C SER A 122 -20.92 2.04 7.22
N LYS A 123 -21.93 2.75 6.67
CA LYS A 123 -22.14 4.20 6.81
C LYS A 123 -20.95 5.06 6.34
N LEU A 124 -20.17 4.54 5.40
CA LEU A 124 -19.01 5.20 4.83
C LEU A 124 -19.36 6.04 3.60
N VAL A 125 -20.43 5.69 2.91
CA VAL A 125 -20.97 6.43 1.76
C VAL A 125 -22.48 6.61 1.89
N ALA A 126 -23.01 7.63 1.21
CA ALA A 126 -24.43 7.85 1.03
C ALA A 126 -24.79 7.68 -0.45
N LEU A 127 -25.85 6.92 -0.75
CA LEU A 127 -26.38 6.81 -2.10
C LEU A 127 -26.86 8.18 -2.57
N THR A 128 -26.36 8.64 -3.71
CA THR A 128 -26.86 9.86 -4.35
C THR A 128 -27.90 9.46 -5.38
N PHE A 129 -29.18 9.70 -5.06
CA PHE A 129 -30.24 9.62 -6.06
C PHE A 129 -30.20 10.94 -6.85
N SER A 130 -29.80 10.86 -8.12
CA SER A 130 -29.93 11.98 -9.06
C SER A 130 -31.27 11.95 -9.77
#